data_AF-A0A094KX89-F1
#
_entry.id   AF-A0A094KX89-F1
#
_cell.length_a   1.000
_cell.length_b   1.000
_cell.length_c   1.000
_cell.angle_alpha   90.00
_cell.angle_beta   90.00
_cell.angle_gamma   90.00
#
_symmetry.space_group_name_H-M   'P 1'
#
loop_
_entity.id
_entity.type
_entity.pdbx_description
1 polymer ?
#
loop_
_entity_poly.entity_id
_entity_poly.type
_entity_poly.pdbx_seq_one_letter_code
_entity_poly.pdbx_strand_id
1 'polypeptide(L)'
;QLFTDGITNKLVACYTDERMADAVLVRVYGRKTELFVDRETELRNFQVLRAHGCAPDLYCAFQNGLCYQFLPGIALGPDHVRDPHIFRLVAQEMARVHAIHTNGSLPRPILWQKLHKYLTLVKTDLSPKVSNPSLQQDVPSLETLEHELAWMKETLSQLGSPVVLCHNDLLCKNIIYDRTQEHVRFIDYEYTGYNYQAFDIGNHFNEPSKDTCGDQPQLAAAACPVVTAAGRLGPGQERHEGFVLRAGMLRAHFSSVFYLLQASHFLWACWGLIQDKYSTIDFNFL
;
A
#
# COMPACT_ATOMS: atom_id res chain seq x y z
N GLN A 1 19.96 16.62 1.53
CA GLN A 1 20.19 15.30 0.87
C GLN A 1 19.03 14.95 -0.04
N LEU A 2 19.29 14.43 -1.26
CA LEU A 2 18.24 13.93 -2.17
C LEU A 2 18.04 12.43 -1.95
N PHE A 3 16.80 12.00 -1.83
CA PHE A 3 16.41 10.59 -1.82
C PHE A 3 15.75 10.25 -3.17
N THR A 4 16.22 9.20 -3.82
CA THR A 4 15.82 8.83 -5.20
C THR A 4 15.06 7.52 -5.27
N ASP A 5 14.68 6.93 -4.13
CA ASP A 5 14.08 5.59 -4.08
C ASP A 5 12.60 5.52 -4.46
N GLY A 6 11.88 6.65 -4.45
CA GLY A 6 10.47 6.73 -4.80
C GLY A 6 10.25 6.90 -6.31
N ILE A 7 9.28 6.16 -6.87
CA ILE A 7 8.97 6.16 -8.31
C ILE A 7 7.93 7.25 -8.65
N THR A 8 7.18 7.80 -7.71
CA THR A 8 6.15 8.81 -8.04
C THR A 8 6.52 10.22 -7.63
N ASN A 9 7.59 10.41 -6.84
CA ASN A 9 7.87 11.68 -6.17
C ASN A 9 9.39 11.96 -6.08
N LYS A 10 9.76 13.24 -5.95
CA LYS A 10 11.13 13.65 -5.57
C LYS A 10 11.14 14.01 -4.09
N LEU A 11 12.08 13.45 -3.33
CA LEU A 11 12.15 13.65 -1.88
C LEU A 11 13.50 14.25 -1.48
N VAL A 12 13.47 15.38 -0.76
CA VAL A 12 14.66 16.08 -0.29
C VAL A 12 14.60 16.23 1.22
N ALA A 13 15.64 15.80 1.95
CA ALA A 13 15.83 16.24 3.33
C ALA A 13 16.61 17.55 3.39
N CYS A 14 16.07 18.47 4.17
CA CYS A 14 16.67 19.74 4.55
C CYS A 14 17.00 19.69 6.05
N TYR A 15 18.24 19.98 6.42
CA TYR A 15 18.73 19.96 7.80
C TYR A 15 19.86 20.96 7.96
N THR A 16 20.08 21.44 9.19
CA THR A 16 21.23 22.30 9.53
C THR A 16 22.28 21.56 10.35
N ASP A 17 21.89 20.53 11.12
CA ASP A 17 22.81 19.63 11.80
C ASP A 17 23.17 18.46 10.86
N GLU A 18 24.47 18.18 10.67
CA GLU A 18 24.93 17.05 9.85
C GLU A 18 24.42 15.69 10.34
N ARG A 19 24.02 15.58 11.62
CA ARG A 19 23.40 14.39 12.21
C ARG A 19 21.91 14.28 11.88
N MET A 20 21.35 15.22 11.12
CA MET A 20 19.95 15.24 10.66
C MET A 20 18.92 15.26 11.80
N ALA A 21 19.31 15.71 13.00
CA ALA A 21 18.42 15.75 14.16
C ALA A 21 17.26 16.75 13.99
N ASP A 22 17.47 17.78 13.18
CA ASP A 22 16.50 18.82 12.81
C ASP A 22 15.93 18.62 11.40
N ALA A 23 16.11 17.44 10.81
CA ALA A 23 15.77 17.21 9.42
C ALA A 23 14.26 17.28 9.17
N VAL A 24 13.91 17.92 8.06
CA VAL A 24 12.56 17.95 7.49
C VAL A 24 12.59 17.39 6.08
N LEU A 25 11.53 16.70 5.69
CA LEU A 25 11.36 16.12 4.36
C LEU A 25 10.46 17.01 3.51
N VAL A 26 10.96 17.43 2.36
CA VAL A 26 10.20 18.12 1.32
C VAL A 26 9.98 17.14 0.17
N ARG A 27 8.72 16.74 -0.04
CA ARG A 27 8.30 15.88 -1.15
C ARG A 27 7.65 16.74 -2.21
N VAL A 28 8.13 16.62 -3.44
CA VAL A 28 7.55 17.26 -4.64
C VAL A 28 6.91 16.18 -5.50
N TYR A 29 5.65 16.40 -5.90
CA TYR A 29 4.89 15.46 -6.71
C TYR A 29 5.52 15.25 -8.10
N GLY A 30 5.54 14.00 -8.57
CA GLY A 30 5.96 13.67 -9.93
C GLY A 30 4.99 14.17 -10.99
N ARG A 31 5.47 14.25 -12.24
CA ARG A 31 4.63 14.65 -13.38
C ARG A 31 3.54 13.63 -13.64
N LYS A 32 2.31 14.08 -13.95
CA LYS A 32 1.15 13.24 -14.31
C LYS A 32 0.68 12.27 -13.21
N THR A 33 1.16 12.45 -11.99
CA THR A 33 0.76 11.62 -10.85
C THR A 33 -0.69 11.86 -10.43
N GLU A 34 -1.29 13.00 -10.82
CA GLU A 34 -2.72 13.30 -10.68
C GLU A 34 -3.63 12.31 -11.42
N LEU A 35 -3.10 11.55 -12.39
CA LEU A 35 -3.82 10.43 -13.03
C LEU A 35 -4.13 9.32 -12.03
N PHE A 36 -3.31 9.15 -11.00
CA PHE A 36 -3.42 8.06 -10.03
C PHE A 36 -3.84 8.54 -8.65
N VAL A 37 -3.28 9.68 -8.21
CA VAL A 37 -3.40 10.18 -6.84
C VAL A 37 -4.30 11.41 -6.78
N ASP A 38 -5.31 11.33 -5.92
CA ASP A 38 -6.11 12.48 -5.49
C ASP A 38 -5.40 13.14 -4.30
N ARG A 39 -4.90 14.36 -4.52
CA ARG A 39 -4.09 15.11 -3.54
C ARG A 39 -4.89 15.59 -2.34
N GLU A 40 -6.18 15.86 -2.50
CA GLU A 40 -7.03 16.25 -1.38
C GLU A 40 -7.32 15.04 -0.48
N THR A 41 -7.57 13.88 -1.09
CA THR A 41 -7.78 12.62 -0.38
C THR A 41 -6.50 12.17 0.33
N GLU A 42 -5.35 12.26 -0.33
CA GLU A 42 -4.03 11.99 0.25
C GLU A 42 -3.80 12.86 1.50
N LEU A 43 -3.97 14.19 1.39
CA LEU A 43 -3.77 15.11 2.50
C LEU A 43 -4.70 14.81 3.68
N ARG A 44 -5.98 14.52 3.39
CA ARG A 44 -6.97 14.16 4.42
C ARG A 44 -6.57 12.86 5.15
N ASN A 45 -6.18 11.83 4.41
CA ASN A 45 -5.76 10.56 4.99
C ASN A 45 -4.47 10.69 5.80
N PHE A 46 -3.51 11.48 5.33
CA PHE A 46 -2.29 11.81 6.07
C PHE A 46 -2.65 12.44 7.43
N GLN A 47 -3.54 13.44 7.45
CA GLN A 47 -3.96 14.10 8.69
C GLN A 47 -4.65 13.14 9.66
N VAL A 48 -5.48 12.22 9.15
CA VAL A 48 -6.15 11.18 9.95
C VAL A 48 -5.12 10.23 10.57
N LEU A 49 -4.16 9.74 9.79
CA LEU A 49 -3.08 8.88 10.27
C LEU A 49 -2.23 9.57 11.33
N ARG A 50 -1.87 10.84 11.10
CA ARG A 50 -1.10 11.66 12.04
C ARG A 50 -1.84 11.81 13.36
N ALA A 51 -3.13 12.10 13.33
CA ALA A 51 -3.96 12.25 14.54
C ALA A 51 -4.01 10.97 15.41
N HIS A 52 -3.74 9.81 14.82
CA HIS A 52 -3.68 8.51 15.51
C HIS A 52 -2.24 8.03 15.76
N GLY A 53 -1.23 8.87 15.50
CA GLY A 53 0.19 8.54 15.70
C GLY A 53 0.71 7.46 14.74
N CYS A 54 0.08 7.30 13.58
CA CYS A 54 0.47 6.36 12.52
C CYS A 54 1.11 7.06 11.31
N ALA A 55 1.31 8.38 11.38
CA ALA A 55 2.05 9.16 10.40
C ALA A 55 2.95 10.21 11.07
N PRO A 56 4.06 10.63 10.42
CA PRO A 56 4.91 11.71 10.90
C PRO A 56 4.15 13.03 11.03
N ASP A 57 4.74 13.99 11.73
CA ASP A 57 4.21 15.34 11.76
C ASP A 57 4.20 15.99 10.37
N LEU A 58 3.05 16.53 9.98
CA LEU A 58 2.88 17.28 8.73
C LEU A 58 3.02 18.78 9.02
N TYR A 59 4.04 19.42 8.45
CA TYR A 59 4.32 20.84 8.68
C TYR A 59 3.54 21.74 7.74
N CYS A 60 3.53 21.43 6.44
CA CYS A 60 2.72 22.15 5.47
C CYS A 60 2.43 21.33 4.21
N ALA A 61 1.40 21.76 3.48
CA ALA A 61 1.08 21.28 2.14
C ALA A 61 1.15 22.45 1.16
N PHE A 62 1.61 22.18 -0.06
CA PHE A 62 1.69 23.14 -1.16
C PHE A 62 1.06 22.53 -2.41
N GLN A 63 0.80 23.34 -3.43
CA GLN A 63 0.10 22.89 -4.64
C GLN A 63 0.78 21.68 -5.32
N ASN A 64 2.09 21.56 -5.21
CA ASN A 64 2.90 20.52 -5.83
C ASN A 64 3.64 19.61 -4.83
N GLY A 65 3.18 19.49 -3.58
CA GLY A 65 3.79 18.56 -2.63
C GLY A 65 3.54 18.83 -1.14
N LEU A 66 4.35 18.20 -0.29
CA LEU A 66 4.21 18.23 1.17
C LEU A 66 5.56 18.46 1.86
N CYS A 67 5.53 19.08 3.05
CA CYS A 67 6.65 19.14 3.98
C CYS A 67 6.27 18.47 5.30
N TYR A 68 7.04 17.48 5.74
CA TYR A 68 6.75 16.68 6.93
C TYR A 68 8.02 16.22 7.65
N GLN A 69 7.85 15.71 8.86
CA GLN A 69 8.93 15.25 9.73
C GLN A 69 9.74 14.11 9.10
N PHE A 70 11.07 14.19 9.22
CA PHE A 70 11.95 13.09 8.92
C PHE A 70 11.85 12.02 10.02
N LEU A 71 11.64 10.77 9.62
CA LEU A 71 11.63 9.63 10.53
C LEU A 71 13.02 8.98 10.54
N PRO A 72 13.74 8.97 11.69
CA PRO A 72 15.01 8.28 11.79
C PRO A 72 14.80 6.76 11.70
N GLY A 73 15.71 6.08 11.01
CA GLY A 73 15.66 4.63 10.85
C GLY A 73 16.18 4.20 9.49
N ILE A 74 15.96 2.92 9.19
CA ILE A 74 16.29 2.33 7.89
C ILE A 74 15.01 1.95 7.15
N ALA A 75 14.96 2.24 5.85
CA ALA A 75 13.92 1.67 5.00
C ALA A 75 14.13 0.16 4.88
N LEU A 76 13.07 -0.62 5.03
CA LEU A 76 13.18 -2.08 4.96
C LEU A 76 13.47 -2.54 3.52
N GLY A 77 14.02 -3.75 3.45
CA GLY A 77 14.26 -4.48 2.21
C GLY A 77 13.71 -5.89 2.32
N PRO A 78 13.71 -6.68 1.23
CA PRO A 78 13.10 -8.01 1.19
C PRO A 78 13.61 -8.97 2.28
N ASP A 79 14.88 -8.88 2.65
CA ASP A 79 15.44 -9.75 3.69
C ASP A 79 14.97 -9.38 5.10
N HIS A 80 14.69 -8.09 5.35
CA HIS A 80 14.24 -7.61 6.65
C HIS A 80 12.82 -8.09 6.98
N VAL A 81 11.94 -8.17 5.99
CA VAL A 81 10.53 -8.59 6.21
C VAL A 81 10.39 -10.09 6.50
N ARG A 82 11.44 -10.89 6.26
CA ARG A 82 11.50 -12.31 6.65
C ARG A 82 11.92 -12.50 8.11
N ASP A 83 12.48 -11.49 8.77
CA ASP A 83 12.81 -11.55 10.19
C ASP A 83 11.49 -11.62 11.01
N PRO A 84 11.23 -12.69 11.77
CA PRO A 84 10.01 -12.83 12.55
C PRO A 84 9.74 -11.67 13.53
N HIS A 85 10.80 -11.04 14.05
CA HIS A 85 10.67 -9.90 14.94
C HIS A 85 10.20 -8.65 14.20
N ILE A 86 10.86 -8.28 13.09
CA ILE A 86 10.48 -7.13 12.27
C ILE A 86 9.08 -7.34 11.69
N PHE A 87 8.81 -8.54 11.18
CA PHE A 87 7.50 -8.95 10.69
C PHE A 87 6.38 -8.70 11.71
N ARG A 88 6.61 -9.07 12.97
CA ARG A 88 5.65 -8.82 14.05
C ARG A 88 5.43 -7.33 14.28
N LEU A 89 6.47 -6.50 14.17
CA LEU A 89 6.33 -5.04 14.28
C LEU A 89 5.50 -4.47 13.12
N VAL A 90 5.72 -4.94 11.88
CA VAL A 90 4.93 -4.55 10.69
C VAL A 90 3.46 -4.93 10.86
N ALA A 91 3.17 -6.16 11.29
CA ALA A 91 1.81 -6.61 11.53
C ALA A 91 1.10 -5.80 12.64
N GLN A 92 1.83 -5.38 13.67
CA GLN A 92 1.31 -4.52 14.73
C GLN A 92 0.99 -3.10 14.25
N GLU A 93 1.88 -2.49 13.47
CA GLU A 93 1.65 -1.15 12.92
C GLU A 93 0.50 -1.16 11.88
N MET A 94 0.43 -2.20 11.04
CA MET A 94 -0.69 -2.42 10.11
C MET A 94 -2.01 -2.55 10.85
N ALA A 95 -2.05 -3.31 11.95
CA ALA A 95 -3.25 -3.42 12.77
C ALA A 95 -3.66 -2.09 13.41
N ARG A 96 -2.70 -1.25 13.84
CA ARG A 96 -3.00 0.10 14.33
C ARG A 96 -3.65 0.96 13.26
N VAL A 97 -3.15 0.92 12.03
CA VAL A 97 -3.76 1.63 10.89
C VAL A 97 -5.16 1.11 10.60
N HIS A 98 -5.34 -0.20 10.53
CA HIS A 98 -6.65 -0.84 10.29
C HIS A 98 -7.68 -0.55 11.39
N ALA A 99 -7.25 -0.26 12.62
CA ALA A 99 -8.13 0.09 13.73
C ALA A 99 -8.63 1.54 13.71
N ILE A 100 -8.14 2.38 12.78
CA ILE A 100 -8.57 3.78 12.65
C ILE A 100 -9.96 3.83 12.00
N HIS A 101 -10.95 4.27 12.77
CA HIS A 101 -12.32 4.49 12.30
C HIS A 101 -12.62 5.99 12.33
N THR A 102 -13.10 6.52 11.22
CA THR A 102 -13.63 7.89 11.19
C THR A 102 -15.14 7.84 11.42
N ASN A 103 -15.65 8.72 12.29
CA ASN A 103 -17.08 8.82 12.52
C ASN A 103 -17.77 9.30 11.23
N GLY A 104 -18.61 8.47 10.62
CA GLY A 104 -19.23 8.80 9.34
C GLY A 104 -20.00 7.66 8.68
N SER A 105 -20.25 7.80 7.39
CA SER A 105 -20.88 6.76 6.56
C SER A 105 -20.05 5.48 6.52
N LEU A 106 -20.73 4.34 6.35
CA LEU A 106 -20.08 3.04 6.16
C LEU A 106 -18.98 3.14 5.07
N PRO A 107 -17.73 2.77 5.37
CA PRO A 107 -16.63 2.89 4.43
C PRO A 107 -16.86 1.97 3.22
N ARG A 108 -16.51 2.46 2.02
CA ARG A 108 -16.56 1.68 0.79
C ARG A 108 -15.15 1.39 0.29
N PRO A 109 -14.89 0.19 -0.23
CA PRO A 109 -13.56 -0.18 -0.70
C PRO A 109 -13.22 0.57 -2.00
N ILE A 110 -12.10 1.29 -1.99
CA ILE A 110 -11.64 2.09 -3.15
C ILE A 110 -11.09 1.23 -4.30
N LEU A 111 -10.77 -0.04 -4.05
CA LEU A 111 -10.14 -0.96 -5.02
C LEU A 111 -10.87 -0.97 -6.37
N TRP A 112 -12.18 -1.19 -6.36
CA TRP A 112 -12.95 -1.33 -7.60
C TRP A 112 -13.05 -0.03 -8.39
N GLN A 113 -13.16 1.11 -7.70
CA GLN A 113 -13.16 2.42 -8.34
C GLN A 113 -11.80 2.71 -8.99
N LYS A 114 -10.69 2.41 -8.28
CA LYS A 114 -9.33 2.55 -8.80
C LYS A 114 -9.10 1.66 -10.03
N LEU A 115 -9.46 0.38 -9.96
CA LEU A 115 -9.31 -0.55 -11.07
C LEU A 115 -10.10 -0.12 -12.31
N HIS A 116 -11.34 0.33 -12.14
CA HIS A 116 -12.14 0.84 -13.25
C HIS A 116 -11.54 2.10 -13.87
N LYS A 117 -11.03 3.03 -13.04
CA LYS A 117 -10.30 4.22 -13.49
C LYS A 117 -9.07 3.83 -14.31
N TYR A 118 -8.24 2.91 -13.79
CA TYR A 118 -7.02 2.50 -14.45
C TYR A 118 -7.31 1.80 -15.78
N LEU A 119 -8.29 0.88 -15.81
CA LEU A 119 -8.68 0.20 -17.04
C LEU A 119 -9.24 1.16 -18.08
N THR A 120 -9.94 2.22 -17.67
CA THR A 120 -10.41 3.28 -18.58
C THR A 120 -9.25 4.08 -19.20
N LEU A 121 -8.21 4.36 -18.42
CA LEU A 121 -6.98 5.01 -18.92
C LEU A 121 -6.27 4.09 -19.91
N VAL A 122 -6.09 2.81 -19.54
CA VAL A 122 -5.53 1.78 -20.43
C VAL A 122 -6.34 1.67 -21.73
N LYS A 123 -7.68 1.66 -21.67
CA LYS A 123 -8.56 1.64 -22.85
C LYS A 123 -8.38 2.84 -23.78
N THR A 124 -8.31 4.03 -23.20
CA THR A 124 -8.09 5.27 -23.96
C THR A 124 -6.76 5.19 -24.73
N ASP A 125 -5.76 4.55 -24.11
CA ASP A 125 -4.39 4.52 -24.59
C ASP A 125 -4.04 3.32 -25.49
N LEU A 126 -4.69 2.18 -25.31
CA LEU A 126 -4.62 1.00 -26.20
C LEU A 126 -5.45 1.17 -27.48
N SER A 127 -6.15 2.31 -27.63
CA SER A 127 -6.88 2.60 -28.87
C SER A 127 -5.91 2.69 -30.08
N PRO A 128 -6.31 2.22 -31.27
CA PRO A 128 -5.40 1.88 -32.39
C PRO A 128 -4.58 3.03 -32.98
N LYS A 129 -4.70 4.27 -32.49
CA LYS A 129 -4.00 5.43 -33.03
C LYS A 129 -2.56 5.58 -32.52
N VAL A 130 -2.12 4.82 -31.51
CA VAL A 130 -0.78 4.94 -30.90
C VAL A 130 -0.18 3.57 -30.49
N SER A 131 -0.57 2.47 -31.15
CA SER A 131 -0.15 1.13 -30.71
C SER A 131 1.30 0.82 -31.12
N ASN A 132 2.15 0.56 -30.13
CA ASN A 132 3.46 -0.07 -30.31
C ASN A 132 3.24 -1.58 -30.56
N PRO A 133 3.72 -2.18 -31.66
CA PRO A 133 3.42 -3.58 -32.00
C PRO A 133 3.85 -4.61 -30.96
N SER A 134 4.84 -4.28 -30.12
CA SER A 134 5.36 -5.16 -29.06
C SER A 134 4.41 -5.35 -27.87
N LEU A 135 3.54 -4.38 -27.58
CA LEU A 135 2.60 -4.46 -26.45
C LEU A 135 1.51 -5.52 -26.64
N GLN A 136 1.20 -5.88 -27.89
CA GLN A 136 0.05 -6.74 -28.21
C GLN A 136 0.28 -8.23 -27.97
N GLN A 137 1.53 -8.71 -27.85
CA GLN A 137 1.80 -10.15 -27.72
C GLN A 137 1.62 -10.66 -26.29
N ASP A 138 1.94 -9.84 -25.27
CA ASP A 138 1.94 -10.28 -23.87
C ASP A 138 0.78 -9.70 -23.02
N VAL A 139 0.09 -8.68 -23.53
CA VAL A 139 -1.05 -8.06 -22.81
C VAL A 139 -2.38 -8.65 -23.31
N PRO A 140 -3.24 -9.20 -22.42
CA PRO A 140 -4.56 -9.67 -22.80
C PRO A 140 -5.40 -8.59 -23.50
N SER A 141 -6.38 -9.02 -24.30
CA SER A 141 -7.30 -8.08 -24.93
C SER A 141 -8.05 -7.25 -23.88
N LEU A 142 -8.44 -6.03 -24.25
CA LEU A 142 -9.20 -5.16 -23.37
C LEU A 142 -10.51 -5.81 -22.89
N GLU A 143 -11.18 -6.56 -23.77
CA GLU A 143 -12.40 -7.31 -23.43
C GLU A 143 -12.13 -8.35 -22.34
N THR A 144 -11.02 -9.09 -22.44
CA THR A 144 -10.59 -10.02 -21.40
C THR A 144 -10.34 -9.29 -20.09
N LEU A 145 -9.63 -8.17 -20.09
CA LEU A 145 -9.36 -7.39 -18.87
C LEU A 145 -10.65 -6.83 -18.23
N GLU A 146 -11.62 -6.38 -19.04
CA GLU A 146 -12.93 -5.92 -18.56
C GLU A 146 -13.73 -7.08 -17.94
N HIS A 147 -13.70 -8.27 -18.55
CA HIS A 147 -14.33 -9.47 -18.02
C HIS A 147 -13.69 -9.94 -16.71
N GLU A 148 -12.36 -10.01 -16.63
CA GLU A 148 -11.62 -10.35 -15.41
C GLU A 148 -11.93 -9.38 -14.27
N LEU A 149 -11.99 -8.08 -14.55
CA LEU A 149 -12.36 -7.08 -13.55
C LEU A 149 -13.78 -7.28 -13.02
N ALA A 150 -14.74 -7.57 -13.91
CA ALA A 150 -16.12 -7.83 -13.51
C ALA A 150 -16.22 -9.10 -12.65
N TRP A 151 -15.57 -10.19 -13.07
CA TRP A 151 -15.52 -11.45 -12.35
C TRP A 151 -14.87 -11.32 -10.96
N MET A 152 -13.72 -10.63 -10.88
CA MET A 152 -13.05 -10.35 -9.61
C MET A 152 -13.95 -9.52 -8.69
N LYS A 153 -14.60 -8.48 -9.20
CA LYS A 153 -15.50 -7.65 -8.39
C LYS A 153 -16.65 -8.46 -7.82
N GLU A 154 -17.30 -9.30 -8.62
CA GLU A 154 -18.41 -10.15 -8.19
C GLU A 154 -17.96 -11.18 -7.15
N THR A 155 -16.84 -11.88 -7.42
CA THR A 155 -16.35 -12.97 -6.58
C THR A 155 -15.73 -12.47 -5.28
N LEU A 156 -14.82 -11.49 -5.36
CA LEU A 156 -14.04 -11.04 -4.21
C LEU A 156 -14.86 -10.19 -3.23
N SER A 157 -15.90 -9.50 -3.70
CA SER A 157 -16.81 -8.75 -2.81
C SER A 157 -17.65 -9.67 -1.91
N GLN A 158 -17.83 -10.94 -2.30
CA GLN A 158 -18.60 -11.93 -1.51
C GLN A 158 -17.77 -12.58 -0.39
N LEU A 159 -16.45 -12.38 -0.37
CA LEU A 159 -15.56 -12.96 0.64
C LEU A 159 -15.77 -12.37 2.05
N GLY A 160 -16.48 -11.24 2.16
CA GLY A 160 -16.81 -10.64 3.45
C GLY A 160 -15.59 -10.07 4.19
N SER A 161 -14.52 -9.73 3.47
CA SER A 161 -13.36 -9.05 4.07
C SER A 161 -13.78 -7.69 4.64
N PRO A 162 -13.39 -7.35 5.89
CA PRO A 162 -13.76 -6.08 6.49
C PRO A 162 -13.14 -4.92 5.70
N VAL A 163 -13.91 -3.83 5.56
CA VAL A 163 -13.43 -2.60 4.94
C VAL A 163 -12.87 -1.70 6.05
N VAL A 164 -11.55 -1.45 6.00
CA VAL A 164 -10.79 -0.69 7.00
C VAL A 164 -9.95 0.37 6.31
N LEU A 165 -9.39 1.31 7.07
CA LEU A 165 -8.40 2.24 6.51
C LEU A 165 -7.12 1.45 6.18
N CYS A 166 -6.73 1.41 4.91
CA CYS A 166 -5.59 0.65 4.42
C CYS A 166 -4.50 1.58 3.87
N HIS A 167 -3.24 1.16 3.93
CA HIS A 167 -2.12 1.83 3.26
C HIS A 167 -2.23 1.70 1.73
N ASN A 168 -2.61 0.51 1.26
CA ASN A 168 -2.77 0.05 -0.13
C ASN A 168 -1.48 -0.05 -0.96
N ASP A 169 -0.34 0.42 -0.44
CA ASP A 169 0.95 0.38 -1.13
C ASP A 169 2.10 0.10 -0.16
N LEU A 170 1.99 -1.00 0.59
CA LEU A 170 2.92 -1.31 1.68
C LEU A 170 4.13 -2.13 1.22
N LEU A 171 4.90 -1.59 0.27
CA LEU A 171 6.19 -2.13 -0.15
C LEU A 171 7.26 -1.93 0.91
N CYS A 172 8.33 -2.76 0.88
CA CYS A 172 9.36 -2.77 1.94
C CYS A 172 9.96 -1.38 2.18
N LYS A 173 10.23 -0.62 1.10
CA LYS A 173 10.80 0.73 1.19
C LYS A 173 9.87 1.76 1.85
N ASN A 174 8.56 1.49 1.92
CA ASN A 174 7.57 2.33 2.59
C ASN A 174 7.46 2.02 4.09
N ILE A 175 8.37 1.20 4.63
CA ILE A 175 8.44 0.86 6.05
C ILE A 175 9.79 1.31 6.58
N ILE A 176 9.77 2.22 7.56
CA ILE A 176 10.95 2.67 8.28
C ILE A 176 11.05 1.91 9.59
N TYR A 177 12.16 1.22 9.81
CA TYR A 177 12.48 0.55 11.06
C TYR A 177 13.44 1.40 11.90
N ASP A 178 12.98 1.79 13.09
CA ASP A 178 13.80 2.43 14.11
C ASP A 178 14.26 1.37 15.12
N ARG A 179 15.51 0.93 14.98
CA ARG A 179 16.14 -0.02 15.89
C ARG A 179 16.27 0.52 17.32
N THR A 180 16.43 1.83 17.50
CA THR A 180 16.61 2.40 18.85
C THR A 180 15.33 2.37 19.66
N GLN A 181 14.20 2.56 18.98
CA GLN A 181 12.87 2.58 19.59
C GLN A 181 12.10 1.26 19.39
N GLU A 182 12.71 0.27 18.73
CA GLU A 182 12.14 -1.08 18.48
C GLU A 182 10.72 -1.03 17.90
N HIS A 183 10.49 -0.13 16.93
CA HIS A 183 9.21 -0.02 16.22
C HIS A 183 9.40 0.28 14.74
N VAL A 184 8.32 0.11 13.98
CA VAL A 184 8.24 0.50 12.57
C VAL A 184 7.22 1.60 12.39
N ARG A 185 7.43 2.43 11.37
CA ARG A 185 6.47 3.42 10.89
C ARG A 185 6.32 3.27 9.39
N PHE A 186 5.10 3.40 8.90
CA PHE A 186 4.85 3.46 7.47
C PHE A 186 5.08 4.87 6.96
N ILE A 187 5.34 5.02 5.67
CA ILE A 187 5.47 6.30 4.97
C ILE A 187 4.84 6.16 3.57
N ASP A 188 4.68 7.29 2.87
CA ASP A 188 4.17 7.36 1.50
C ASP A 188 2.68 6.95 1.34
N TYR A 189 1.79 7.75 1.91
CA TYR A 189 0.35 7.47 2.02
C TYR A 189 -0.47 7.83 0.76
N GLU A 190 0.14 7.92 -0.41
CA GLU A 190 -0.53 8.43 -1.62
C GLU A 190 -1.68 7.53 -2.10
N TYR A 191 -1.60 6.23 -1.82
CA TYR A 191 -2.66 5.26 -2.11
C TYR A 191 -3.58 4.95 -0.93
N THR A 192 -3.33 5.54 0.25
CA THR A 192 -4.09 5.27 1.47
C THR A 192 -5.57 5.58 1.27
N GLY A 193 -6.41 4.74 1.87
CA GLY A 193 -7.86 4.93 1.88
C GLY A 193 -8.59 3.65 2.28
N TYR A 194 -9.91 3.75 2.44
CA TYR A 194 -10.73 2.62 2.86
C TYR A 194 -10.71 1.50 1.82
N ASN A 195 -10.31 0.30 2.23
CA ASN A 195 -10.23 -0.85 1.35
C ASN A 195 -10.43 -2.15 2.13
N TYR A 196 -10.47 -3.28 1.43
CA TYR A 196 -10.49 -4.59 2.07
C TYR A 196 -9.20 -4.79 2.87
N GLN A 197 -9.33 -5.14 4.15
CA GLN A 197 -8.18 -5.49 5.00
C GLN A 197 -7.30 -6.56 4.34
N ALA A 198 -7.95 -7.57 3.75
CA ALA A 198 -7.24 -8.66 3.10
C ALA A 198 -6.48 -8.22 1.82
N PHE A 199 -6.89 -7.12 1.17
CA PHE A 199 -6.13 -6.54 0.07
C PHE A 199 -4.83 -5.92 0.57
N ASP A 200 -4.86 -5.13 1.64
CA ASP A 200 -3.66 -4.46 2.16
C ASP A 200 -2.62 -5.48 2.67
N ILE A 201 -3.11 -6.51 3.37
CA ILE A 201 -2.31 -7.66 3.80
C ILE A 201 -1.74 -8.40 2.58
N GLY A 202 -2.59 -8.77 1.62
CA GLY A 202 -2.17 -9.50 0.42
C GLY A 202 -1.18 -8.72 -0.44
N ASN A 203 -1.38 -7.41 -0.56
CA ASN A 203 -0.49 -6.51 -1.28
C ASN A 203 0.91 -6.48 -0.65
N HIS A 204 1.01 -6.37 0.67
CA HIS A 204 2.29 -6.44 1.36
C HIS A 204 3.03 -7.76 1.09
N PHE A 205 2.30 -8.87 0.93
CA PHE A 205 2.89 -10.18 0.61
C PHE A 205 3.29 -10.35 -0.85
N ASN A 206 2.93 -9.43 -1.75
CA ASN A 206 3.41 -9.41 -3.12
C ASN A 206 4.83 -8.84 -3.27
N GLU A 207 5.34 -8.18 -2.24
CA GLU A 207 6.53 -7.33 -2.31
C GLU A 207 7.88 -8.06 -2.09
N PRO A 208 8.00 -9.15 -1.31
CA PRO A 208 9.22 -9.93 -1.26
C PRO A 208 9.48 -10.55 -2.66
N SER A 209 10.41 -9.91 -3.38
CA SER A 209 10.83 -10.03 -4.78
C SER A 209 10.68 -11.37 -5.52
N LYS A 210 10.80 -11.29 -6.86
CA LYS A 210 10.73 -12.35 -7.90
C LYS A 210 11.36 -13.72 -7.57
N ASP A 211 12.30 -13.80 -6.62
CA ASP A 211 12.92 -15.06 -6.17
C ASP A 211 12.10 -15.80 -5.09
N THR A 212 11.09 -15.17 -4.48
CA THR A 212 10.28 -15.70 -3.38
C THR A 212 8.79 -15.87 -3.66
N CYS A 213 8.41 -15.97 -4.95
CA CYS A 213 7.06 -16.35 -5.37
C CYS A 213 6.54 -17.63 -4.66
N GLY A 214 7.43 -18.52 -4.19
CA GLY A 214 7.08 -19.73 -3.44
C GLY A 214 6.71 -19.53 -1.96
N ASP A 215 7.15 -18.45 -1.31
CA ASP A 215 7.05 -18.28 0.16
C ASP A 215 5.85 -17.41 0.60
N GLN A 216 5.18 -16.74 -0.35
CA GLN A 216 4.05 -15.84 -0.07
C GLN A 216 2.93 -16.50 0.75
N PRO A 217 2.51 -17.75 0.46
CA PRO A 217 1.45 -18.40 1.24
C PRO A 217 1.85 -18.66 2.70
N GLN A 218 3.14 -18.94 2.96
CA GLN A 218 3.65 -19.25 4.30
C GLN A 218 3.75 -17.97 5.15
N LEU A 219 4.25 -16.89 4.55
CA LEU A 219 4.31 -15.57 5.18
C LEU A 219 2.91 -15.01 5.49
N ALA A 220 1.98 -15.13 4.53
CA ALA A 220 0.59 -14.72 4.73
C ALA A 220 -0.10 -15.53 5.85
N ALA A 221 0.17 -16.84 5.94
CA ALA A 221 -0.38 -17.69 6.99
C ALA A 221 0.16 -17.30 8.39
N ALA A 222 1.42 -16.86 8.49
CA ALA A 222 2.02 -16.42 9.75
C ALA A 222 1.51 -15.03 10.21
N ALA A 223 1.15 -14.13 9.28
CA ALA A 223 0.65 -12.78 9.59
C ALA A 223 -0.82 -12.75 9.98
N CYS A 224 -1.63 -13.59 9.32
CA CYS A 224 -3.10 -13.57 9.49
C CYS A 224 -3.52 -13.57 10.96
N PRO A 225 -2.96 -14.42 11.85
CA PRO A 225 -3.29 -14.38 13.27
C PRO A 225 -2.91 -13.07 13.95
N VAL A 226 -1.74 -12.50 13.64
CA VAL A 226 -1.22 -11.30 14.30
C VAL A 226 -2.02 -10.06 13.90
N VAL A 227 -2.28 -9.88 12.60
CA VAL A 227 -3.07 -8.74 12.09
C VAL A 227 -4.53 -8.84 12.54
N THR A 228 -5.10 -10.05 12.52
CA THR A 228 -6.48 -10.27 12.97
C THR A 228 -6.64 -10.06 14.48
N ALA A 229 -5.66 -10.50 15.29
CA ALA A 229 -5.70 -10.33 16.73
C ALA A 229 -5.47 -8.86 17.14
N ALA A 230 -4.50 -8.19 16.52
CA ALA A 230 -4.17 -6.81 16.84
C ALA A 230 -5.23 -5.81 16.36
N GLY A 231 -5.92 -6.06 15.23
CA GLY A 231 -7.01 -5.19 14.75
C GLY A 231 -8.28 -5.21 15.62
N ARG A 232 -8.37 -6.13 16.60
CA ARG A 232 -9.49 -6.21 17.56
C ARG A 232 -9.15 -5.69 18.96
N LEU A 233 -7.88 -5.39 19.23
CA LEU A 233 -7.43 -4.76 20.46
C LEU A 233 -7.30 -3.26 20.19
N GLY A 234 -8.19 -2.46 20.79
CA GLY A 234 -8.11 -1.01 20.67
C GLY A 234 -6.78 -0.47 21.23
N PRO A 235 -6.37 0.76 20.87
CA PRO A 235 -5.16 1.37 21.43
C PRO A 235 -5.26 1.44 22.97
N GLY A 236 -4.38 0.70 23.66
CA GLY A 236 -4.28 0.70 25.12
C GLY A 236 -4.77 -0.56 25.85
N GLN A 237 -5.28 -1.59 25.16
CA GLN A 237 -5.50 -2.89 25.80
C GLN A 237 -4.23 -3.75 25.75
N GLU A 238 -3.68 -4.02 26.93
CA GLU A 238 -2.61 -5.02 27.09
C GLU A 238 -3.05 -6.37 26.52
N ARG A 239 -2.07 -7.11 25.99
CA ARG A 239 -2.26 -8.47 25.48
C ARG A 239 -2.91 -9.32 26.57
N HIS A 240 -4.20 -9.61 26.44
CA HIS A 240 -4.71 -10.82 27.04
C HIS A 240 -4.15 -11.99 26.24
N GLU A 241 -3.10 -12.61 26.78
CA GLU A 241 -2.70 -13.97 26.45
C GLU A 241 -3.94 -14.87 26.54
N GLY A 242 -4.57 -15.17 25.41
CA GLY A 242 -5.79 -15.99 25.41
C GLY A 242 -6.77 -15.80 24.27
N PHE A 243 -6.54 -14.88 23.30
CA PHE A 243 -7.44 -14.79 22.15
C PHE A 243 -7.19 -15.90 21.13
N VAL A 244 -7.80 -17.06 21.34
CA VAL A 244 -7.79 -18.18 20.39
C VAL A 244 -8.79 -17.89 19.27
N LEU A 245 -8.28 -17.39 18.14
CA LEU A 245 -9.08 -17.34 16.90
C LEU A 245 -9.47 -18.77 16.51
N ARG A 246 -10.77 -19.01 16.25
CA ARG A 246 -11.22 -20.31 15.75
C ARG A 246 -10.51 -20.60 14.42
N ALA A 247 -9.95 -21.81 14.28
CA ALA A 247 -9.22 -22.22 13.09
C ALA A 247 -10.00 -21.98 11.77
N GLY A 248 -11.34 -22.11 11.80
CA GLY A 248 -12.19 -21.80 10.65
C GLY A 248 -12.20 -20.32 10.24
N MET A 249 -12.15 -19.40 11.20
CA MET A 249 -12.08 -17.95 10.91
C MET A 249 -10.72 -17.57 10.31
N LEU A 250 -9.64 -18.15 10.84
CA LEU A 250 -8.30 -17.97 10.29
C LEU A 250 -8.19 -18.48 8.85
N ARG A 251 -8.77 -19.66 8.56
CA ARG A 251 -8.80 -20.20 7.19
C ARG A 251 -9.58 -19.30 6.24
N ALA A 252 -10.78 -18.84 6.62
CA ALA A 252 -11.57 -17.93 5.78
C ALA A 252 -10.85 -16.59 5.53
N HIS A 253 -10.18 -16.06 6.55
CA HIS A 253 -9.38 -14.83 6.41
C HIS A 253 -8.18 -15.04 5.48
N PHE A 254 -7.44 -16.14 5.65
CA PHE A 254 -6.34 -16.50 4.76
C PHE A 254 -6.79 -16.68 3.30
N SER A 255 -7.92 -17.38 3.06
CA SER A 255 -8.49 -17.48 1.72
C SER A 255 -8.81 -16.10 1.14
N SER A 256 -9.36 -15.19 1.96
CA SER A 256 -9.65 -13.83 1.52
C SER A 256 -8.38 -13.07 1.11
N VAL A 257 -7.31 -13.19 1.89
CA VAL A 257 -5.99 -12.60 1.58
C VAL A 257 -5.44 -13.15 0.28
N PHE A 258 -5.46 -14.48 0.11
CA PHE A 258 -4.96 -15.15 -1.09
C PHE A 258 -5.68 -14.69 -2.36
N TYR A 259 -7.00 -14.54 -2.32
CA TYR A 259 -7.74 -14.09 -3.50
C TYR A 259 -7.60 -12.58 -3.76
N LEU A 260 -7.56 -11.74 -2.72
CA LEU A 260 -7.36 -10.28 -2.90
C LEU A 260 -5.92 -9.91 -3.26
N LEU A 261 -4.96 -10.78 -2.98
CA LEU A 261 -3.59 -10.68 -3.49
C LEU A 261 -3.57 -10.69 -5.04
N GLN A 262 -4.42 -11.50 -5.68
CA GLN A 262 -4.53 -11.50 -7.16
C GLN A 262 -5.07 -10.17 -7.69
N ALA A 263 -5.98 -9.51 -6.96
CA ALA A 263 -6.47 -8.19 -7.33
C ALA A 263 -5.37 -7.11 -7.22
N SER A 264 -4.40 -7.29 -6.30
CA SER A 264 -3.20 -6.42 -6.21
C SER A 264 -2.34 -6.57 -7.48
N HIS A 265 -2.08 -7.79 -7.96
CA HIS A 265 -1.37 -7.99 -9.22
C HIS A 265 -2.06 -7.30 -10.40
N PHE A 266 -3.37 -7.46 -10.53
CA PHE A 266 -4.13 -6.81 -11.60
C PHE A 266 -4.05 -5.27 -11.50
N LEU A 267 -4.17 -4.72 -10.28
CA LEU A 267 -4.09 -3.28 -10.05
C LEU A 267 -2.73 -2.71 -10.46
N TRP A 268 -1.64 -3.34 -10.02
CA TRP A 268 -0.29 -2.88 -10.34
C TRP A 268 0.13 -3.16 -11.78
N ALA A 269 -0.42 -4.19 -12.42
CA ALA A 269 -0.25 -4.42 -13.86
C ALA A 269 -0.90 -3.29 -14.67
N CYS A 270 -2.16 -2.91 -14.38
CA CYS A 270 -2.78 -1.77 -15.03
C CYS A 270 -2.02 -0.47 -14.76
N TRP A 271 -1.52 -0.27 -13.53
CA TRP A 271 -0.68 0.89 -13.21
C TRP A 271 0.61 0.90 -14.04
N GLY A 272 1.28 -0.24 -14.18
CA GLY A 272 2.50 -0.40 -15.00
C GLY A 272 2.25 -0.03 -16.46
N LEU A 273 1.17 -0.55 -17.06
CA LEU A 273 0.79 -0.22 -18.45
C LEU A 273 0.56 1.29 -18.67
N ILE A 274 -0.01 1.99 -17.68
CA ILE A 274 -0.21 3.44 -17.78
C ILE A 274 1.14 4.16 -17.61
N GLN A 275 2.00 3.68 -16.70
CA GLN A 275 3.30 4.30 -16.42
C GLN A 275 4.31 4.11 -17.55
N ASP A 276 4.31 2.98 -18.26
CA ASP A 276 5.15 2.78 -19.45
C ASP A 276 5.01 3.95 -20.45
N LYS A 277 3.79 4.48 -20.57
CA LYS A 277 3.49 5.58 -21.49
C LYS A 277 3.82 6.97 -20.95
N TYR A 278 3.67 7.20 -19.65
CA TYR A 278 3.69 8.56 -19.08
C TYR A 278 4.82 8.83 -18.11
N SER A 279 5.39 7.79 -17.52
CA SER A 279 6.49 7.93 -16.60
C SER A 279 7.73 8.38 -17.35
N THR A 280 8.48 9.30 -16.75
CA THR A 280 9.79 9.72 -17.26
C THR A 280 10.93 9.02 -16.52
N ILE A 281 10.61 7.95 -15.79
CA ILE A 281 11.55 7.24 -14.93
C ILE A 281 12.14 6.08 -15.69
N ASP A 282 13.44 5.88 -15.49
CA ASP A 282 14.19 4.76 -16.02
C ASP A 282 13.84 3.48 -15.24
N PHE A 283 12.70 2.88 -15.60
CA PHE A 283 12.18 1.64 -15.05
C PHE A 283 11.46 0.88 -16.16
N ASN A 284 11.65 -0.44 -16.22
CA ASN A 284 10.91 -1.26 -17.18
C ASN A 284 9.52 -1.58 -16.64
N PHE A 285 8.52 -0.83 -17.10
CA PHE A 285 7.11 -1.01 -16.71
C PHE A 285 6.41 -2.14 -17.48
N LEU A 286 7.02 -2.70 -18.53
CA LEU A 286 6.53 -3.82 -19.35
C LEU A 286 7.12 -5.17 -18.92
#